data_AF-A0A957DJB7-F1
#
_entry.id   AF-A0A957DJB7-F1
#
_cell.length_a   1.000
_cell.length_b   1.000
_cell.length_c   1.000
_cell.angle_alpha   90.00
_cell.angle_beta   90.00
_cell.angle_gamma   90.00
#
_symmetry.space_group_name_H-M   'P 1'
#
loop_
_entity.id
_entity.type
_entity.pdbx_description
1 polymer ?
#
loop_
_entity_poly.entity_id
_entity_poly.type
_entity_poly.pdbx_seq_one_letter_code
_entity_poly.pdbx_strand_id
1 'polypeptide(L)'
;MASQALQSSAPAPQIHPKARRVDIGRVVAYVLLVFGAFIALAPFLYTISVSLMNLTEANSGAFLPKVPQWGNYAQAWKDASFSLYFWNTVKVTAITLVGQVIFCTMAAYAFAQLE
;
A
#
# COMPACT_ATOMS: atom_id res chain seq x y z
N MET A 1 -65.83 -21.27 -5.77
CA MET A 1 -64.62 -20.92 -6.54
C MET A 1 -63.56 -20.13 -5.76
N ALA A 2 -63.79 -19.69 -4.51
CA ALA A 2 -62.84 -18.83 -3.77
C ALA A 2 -61.99 -19.55 -2.68
N SER A 3 -62.07 -20.88 -2.53
CA SER A 3 -61.39 -21.60 -1.42
C SER A 3 -60.21 -22.49 -1.86
N GLN A 4 -59.88 -22.58 -3.15
CA GLN A 4 -58.73 -23.36 -3.64
C GLN A 4 -57.43 -22.54 -3.77
N ALA A 5 -57.47 -21.23 -3.51
CA ALA A 5 -56.30 -20.36 -3.66
C ALA A 5 -55.35 -20.31 -2.44
N LEU A 6 -55.65 -21.02 -1.33
CA LEU A 6 -54.89 -20.94 -0.08
C LEU A 6 -53.97 -22.14 0.21
N GLN A 7 -53.87 -23.13 -0.69
CA GLN A 7 -53.11 -24.37 -0.43
C GLN A 7 -51.79 -24.51 -1.20
N SER A 8 -51.39 -23.51 -2.00
CA SER A 8 -50.06 -23.50 -2.63
C SER A 8 -49.06 -22.64 -1.84
N SER A 9 -48.93 -22.90 -0.53
CA SER A 9 -47.80 -22.38 0.24
C SER A 9 -46.57 -23.25 -0.03
N ALA A 10 -45.81 -22.90 -1.07
CA ALA A 10 -44.50 -23.49 -1.32
C ALA A 10 -43.65 -23.43 -0.04
N PRO A 11 -42.93 -24.51 0.33
CA PRO A 11 -42.12 -24.49 1.55
C PRO A 11 -41.05 -23.42 1.41
N ALA A 12 -40.99 -22.51 2.39
CA ALA A 12 -39.99 -21.45 2.43
C ALA A 12 -38.58 -22.05 2.32
N PRO A 13 -37.69 -21.48 1.51
CA PRO A 13 -36.33 -21.98 1.36
C PRO A 13 -35.65 -21.98 2.73
N GLN A 14 -35.38 -23.17 3.26
CA GLN A 14 -34.65 -23.31 4.51
C GLN A 14 -33.18 -22.96 4.27
N ILE A 15 -32.81 -21.72 4.58
CA ILE A 15 -31.43 -21.26 4.55
C ILE A 15 -30.74 -21.90 5.76
N HIS A 16 -30.07 -23.03 5.56
CA HIS A 16 -29.17 -23.58 6.57
C HIS A 16 -27.97 -22.63 6.71
N PRO A 17 -27.79 -21.95 7.86
CA PRO A 17 -26.62 -21.12 8.08
C PRO A 17 -25.41 -22.06 8.18
N LYS A 18 -24.57 -22.08 7.14
CA LYS A 18 -23.31 -22.82 7.17
C LYS A 18 -22.43 -22.16 8.23
N ALA A 19 -22.30 -22.80 9.40
CA ALA A 19 -21.44 -22.31 10.48
C ALA A 19 -20.04 -22.08 9.93
N ARG A 20 -19.60 -20.82 9.93
CA ARG A 20 -18.30 -20.40 9.42
C ARG A 20 -17.23 -20.89 10.40
N ARG A 21 -16.74 -22.11 10.21
CA ARG A 21 -15.58 -22.61 10.97
C ARG A 21 -14.40 -21.69 10.68
N VAL A 22 -13.81 -21.14 11.73
CA VAL A 22 -12.63 -20.28 11.62
C VAL A 22 -11.48 -21.17 11.21
N ASP A 23 -10.92 -20.90 10.04
CA ASP A 23 -9.77 -21.64 9.52
C ASP A 23 -8.52 -21.19 10.29
N ILE A 24 -8.02 -22.04 11.18
CA ILE A 24 -6.85 -21.76 12.01
C ILE A 24 -5.65 -21.39 11.14
N GLY A 25 -5.53 -21.98 9.95
CA GLY A 25 -4.46 -21.65 9.00
C GLY A 25 -4.54 -20.20 8.52
N ARG A 26 -5.76 -19.68 8.30
CA ARG A 26 -5.94 -18.26 7.96
C ARG A 26 -5.61 -17.36 9.13
N VAL A 27 -6.00 -17.72 10.35
CA VAL A 27 -5.68 -16.92 11.55
C VAL A 27 -4.17 -16.81 11.72
N VAL A 28 -3.44 -17.93 11.60
CA VAL A 28 -1.98 -17.93 11.68
C VAL A 28 -1.35 -17.10 10.55
N ALA A 29 -1.84 -17.24 9.31
CA ALA A 29 -1.36 -16.45 8.18
C ALA A 29 -1.56 -14.94 8.42
N TYR A 30 -2.72 -14.50 8.91
CA TYR A 30 -2.98 -13.10 9.23
C TYR A 30 -2.10 -12.59 10.37
N VAL A 31 -1.88 -13.39 11.42
CA VAL A 31 -0.96 -13.01 12.51
C VAL A 31 0.46 -12.80 11.98
N LEU A 32 0.95 -13.72 11.13
CA LEU A 32 2.27 -13.58 10.50
C LEU A 32 2.35 -12.36 9.57
N LEU A 33 1.31 -12.11 8.76
CA LEU A 33 1.25 -10.94 7.89
C LEU A 33 1.25 -9.63 8.67
N VAL A 34 0.45 -9.54 9.74
CA VAL A 34 0.40 -8.37 10.61
C VAL A 34 1.75 -8.15 11.30
N PHE A 35 2.35 -9.22 11.82
CA PHE A 35 3.67 -9.15 12.45
C PHE A 35 4.76 -8.70 11.46
N GLY A 36 4.78 -9.28 10.25
CA GLY A 36 5.67 -8.86 9.18
C GLY A 36 5.46 -7.40 8.77
N ALA A 37 4.20 -6.95 8.72
CA ALA A 37 3.88 -5.56 8.45
C ALA A 37 4.42 -4.61 9.53
N PHE A 38 4.31 -4.97 10.81
CA PHE A 38 4.90 -4.17 11.89
C PHE A 38 6.42 -4.08 11.80
N ILE A 39 7.10 -5.19 11.49
CA ILE A 39 8.56 -5.19 11.28
C ILE A 39 8.95 -4.27 10.12
N ALA A 40 8.19 -4.29 9.02
CA ALA A 40 8.44 -3.45 7.85
C ALA A 40 8.14 -1.96 8.11
N LEU A 41 7.08 -1.66 8.88
CA LEU A 41 6.64 -0.29 9.17
C LEU A 41 7.45 0.38 10.28
N ALA A 42 7.95 -0.38 11.27
CA ALA A 42 8.70 0.17 12.40
C ALA A 42 9.86 1.10 11.99
N PRO A 43 10.79 0.72 11.07
CA PRO A 43 11.86 1.62 10.66
C PRO A 43 11.33 2.85 9.93
N PHE A 44 10.23 2.72 9.16
CA PHE A 44 9.65 3.85 8.43
C PHE A 44 9.05 4.89 9.39
N LEU A 45 8.31 4.43 10.41
CA LEU A 45 7.77 5.30 11.46
C LEU A 45 8.89 5.97 12.25
N TYR A 46 9.97 5.25 12.54
CA TYR A 46 11.13 5.82 13.21
C TYR A 46 11.80 6.89 12.35
N THR A 47 11.98 6.66 11.04
CA THR A 47 12.54 7.68 10.13
C THR A 47 11.69 8.95 10.07
N ILE A 48 10.36 8.83 10.04
CA ILE A 48 9.46 10.00 10.10
C ILE A 48 9.67 10.75 11.42
N SER A 49 9.75 10.02 12.54
CA SER A 49 9.98 10.60 13.86
C SER A 49 11.29 11.38 13.92
N VAL A 50 12.39 10.77 13.47
CA VAL A 50 13.71 11.41 13.39
C VAL A 50 13.72 12.62 12.46
N SER A 51 12.98 12.58 11.35
CA SER A 51 12.90 13.72 10.42
C SER A 51 12.29 14.98 11.06
N LEU A 52 11.49 14.81 12.12
CA LEU A 52 10.87 15.88 12.91
C LEU A 52 11.64 16.25 14.18
N MET A 53 12.76 15.58 14.47
CA MET A 53 13.59 15.86 15.65
C MET A 53 14.60 16.98 15.39
N ASN A 54 15.11 17.57 16.46
CA ASN A 54 16.34 18.37 16.40
C ASN A 54 17.59 17.46 16.43
N LEU A 55 18.77 17.99 16.09
CA LEU A 55 20.00 17.22 16.00
C LEU A 55 20.39 16.53 17.32
N THR A 56 20.14 17.17 18.46
CA THR A 56 20.43 16.61 19.79
C THR A 56 19.51 15.43 20.13
N GLU A 57 18.22 15.54 19.78
CA GLU A 57 17.21 14.48 19.97
C GLU A 57 17.47 13.29 19.04
N ALA A 58 17.81 13.55 17.78
CA ALA A 58 18.18 12.50 16.83
C ALA A 58 19.44 11.73 17.27
N ASN A 59 20.47 12.44 17.75
CA ASN A 59 21.72 11.81 18.20
C ASN A 59 21.60 11.09 19.54
N SER A 60 20.61 11.43 20.37
CA SER A 60 20.37 10.75 21.65
C SER A 60 19.51 9.49 21.51
N GLY A 61 19.05 9.16 20.30
CA GLY A 61 18.23 7.97 20.04
C GLY A 61 16.81 8.09 20.62
N ALA A 62 16.26 9.30 20.68
CA ALA A 62 14.87 9.49 21.08
C ALA A 62 13.91 8.80 20.09
N PHE A 63 12.83 8.18 20.59
CA PHE A 63 11.83 7.53 19.72
C PHE A 63 10.79 8.53 19.17
N LEU A 64 10.50 9.61 19.90
CA LEU A 64 9.53 10.64 19.52
C LEU A 64 10.09 12.05 19.79
N PRO A 65 9.84 13.03 18.89
CA PRO A 65 10.29 14.41 19.08
C PRO A 65 9.54 15.06 20.24
N LYS A 66 10.22 15.89 21.03
CA LYS A 66 9.55 16.71 22.06
C LYS A 66 8.78 17.86 21.43
N VAL A 67 9.36 18.46 20.39
CA VAL A 67 8.77 19.55 19.61
C VAL A 67 9.00 19.24 18.13
N PRO A 68 7.93 18.97 17.35
CA PRO A 68 8.06 18.67 15.92
C PRO A 68 8.69 19.83 15.12
N GLN A 69 9.80 19.54 14.44
CA GLN A 69 10.58 20.50 13.65
C GLN A 69 10.18 20.46 12.17
N TRP A 70 9.04 21.06 11.82
CA TRP A 70 8.58 21.16 10.42
C TRP A 70 9.54 21.93 9.50
N GLY A 71 10.34 22.84 10.07
CA GLY A 71 11.35 23.61 9.33
C GLY A 71 12.44 22.74 8.68
N ASN A 72 12.69 21.54 9.21
CA ASN A 72 13.68 20.60 8.67
C ASN A 72 13.40 20.27 7.20
N TYR A 73 12.14 20.15 6.78
CA TYR A 73 11.79 19.87 5.39
C TYR A 73 12.14 21.02 4.45
N ALA A 74 11.81 22.25 4.84
CA ALA A 74 12.11 23.44 4.03
C ALA A 74 13.62 23.69 3.93
N GLN A 75 14.34 23.43 5.02
CA GLN A 75 15.79 23.54 5.06
C GLN A 75 16.45 22.44 4.21
N ALA A 76 16.08 21.18 4.39
CA ALA A 76 16.60 20.06 3.60
C ALA A 76 16.36 20.25 2.09
N TRP A 77 15.20 20.80 1.71
CA TRP A 77 14.89 21.10 0.31
C TRP A 77 15.85 22.11 -0.32
N LYS A 78 16.25 23.13 0.44
CA LYS A 78 17.17 24.18 -0.01
C LYS A 78 18.63 23.72 0.04
N ASP A 79 19.05 23.17 1.17
CA ASP A 79 20.45 22.82 1.44
C ASP A 79 20.95 21.70 0.51
N ALA A 80 20.09 20.73 0.19
CA ALA A 80 20.45 19.61 -0.68
C ALA A 80 20.31 19.91 -2.18
N SER A 81 20.02 21.16 -2.59
CA SER A 81 19.64 21.49 -3.98
C SER A 81 18.60 20.51 -4.55
N PHE A 82 17.64 20.10 -3.71
CA PHE A 82 16.78 18.95 -3.96
C PHE A 82 15.97 19.09 -5.25
N SER A 83 15.58 20.33 -5.60
CA SER A 83 14.90 20.65 -6.85
C SER A 83 15.68 20.19 -8.09
N LEU A 84 17.00 20.39 -8.13
CA LEU A 84 17.83 20.00 -9.27
C LEU A 84 17.85 18.48 -9.45
N TYR A 85 18.08 17.75 -8.35
CA TYR A 85 18.10 16.28 -8.37
C TYR A 85 16.73 15.71 -8.71
N PHE A 86 15.66 16.25 -8.12
CA PHE A 86 14.30 15.86 -8.41
C PHE A 86 13.97 16.01 -9.90
N TRP A 87 14.28 17.16 -10.50
CA TRP A 87 14.06 17.38 -11.93
C TRP A 87 14.91 16.49 -12.84
N ASN A 88 16.14 16.17 -12.44
CA ASN A 88 16.98 15.23 -13.18
C ASN A 88 16.37 13.83 -13.17
N THR A 89 15.91 13.34 -12.03
CA THR A 89 15.22 12.05 -11.92
C THR A 89 13.93 12.04 -12.74
N VAL A 90 13.09 13.08 -12.63
CA VAL A 90 11.84 13.19 -13.41
C VAL A 90 12.13 13.12 -14.91
N LYS A 91 13.13 13.85 -15.41
CA LYS A 91 13.52 13.82 -16.82
C LYS A 91 13.95 12.41 -17.25
N VAL A 92 14.85 11.78 -16.49
CA VAL A 92 15.36 10.43 -16.81
C VAL A 92 14.22 9.41 -16.78
N THR A 93 13.42 9.38 -15.71
CA THR A 93 12.30 8.46 -15.57
C THR A 93 11.27 8.64 -16.68
N ALA A 94 10.94 9.88 -17.06
CA ALA A 94 10.01 10.15 -18.16
C ALA A 94 10.53 9.63 -19.50
N ILE A 95 11.79 9.92 -19.83
CA ILE A 95 12.43 9.43 -21.07
C ILE A 95 12.44 7.89 -21.09
N THR A 96 12.83 7.26 -19.98
CA THR A 96 12.85 5.80 -19.85
C THR A 96 11.45 5.21 -19.98
N LEU A 97 10.43 5.78 -19.35
CA LEU A 97 9.05 5.30 -19.46
C LEU A 97 8.53 5.39 -20.89
N VAL A 98 8.76 6.51 -21.58
CA VAL A 98 8.34 6.68 -22.98
C VAL A 98 9.03 5.65 -23.86
N GLY A 99 10.35 5.50 -23.75
CA GLY A 99 11.09 4.48 -24.48
C GLY A 99 10.56 3.07 -24.19
N GLN A 100 10.40 2.72 -22.92
CA GLN A 100 9.91 1.42 -22.47
C GLN A 100 8.54 1.10 -23.08
N VAL A 101 7.58 2.03 -23.04
CA VAL A 101 6.24 1.81 -23.61
C VAL A 101 6.30 1.58 -25.12
N ILE A 102 7.13 2.34 -25.84
CA ILE A 102 7.28 2.17 -27.30
C ILE A 102 7.86 0.78 -27.60
N PHE A 103 8.96 0.40 -26.95
CA PHE A 103 9.60 -0.90 -27.20
C PHE A 103 8.73 -2.07 -26.75
N CYS A 104 8.07 -1.98 -25.60
CA CYS A 104 7.16 -3.02 -25.11
C CYS A 104 5.96 -3.20 -26.04
N THR A 105 5.35 -2.13 -26.55
CA THR A 105 4.21 -2.24 -27.47
C THR A 105 4.63 -2.80 -28.83
N MET A 106 5.78 -2.39 -29.38
CA MET A 106 6.33 -2.98 -30.61
C MET A 106 6.66 -4.46 -30.45
N ALA A 107 7.31 -4.85 -29.34
CA ALA A 107 7.63 -6.25 -29.06
C ALA A 107 6.36 -7.09 -28.86
N ALA A 108 5.37 -6.58 -28.11
CA ALA A 108 4.10 -7.26 -27.91
C ALA A 108 3.36 -7.48 -29.24
N TYR A 109 3.36 -6.50 -30.14
CA TYR A 109 2.77 -6.65 -31.48
C TYR A 109 3.51 -7.70 -32.32
N ALA A 110 4.84 -7.71 -32.29
CA ALA A 110 5.63 -8.71 -33.01
C ALA A 110 5.36 -10.13 -32.51
N PHE A 111 5.25 -10.33 -31.18
CA PHE A 111 4.88 -11.62 -30.63
C PHE A 111 3.45 -12.02 -30.99
N ALA A 112 2.48 -11.12 -30.88
CA ALA A 112 1.08 -11.40 -31.20
C ALA A 112 0.83 -11.82 -32.67
N GLN A 113 1.77 -11.50 -33.57
CA GLN A 113 1.70 -11.87 -35.00
C GLN A 113 2.58 -13.07 -35.35
N LEU A 114 3.49 -13.49 -34.45
CA LEU A 114 4.34 -14.67 -34.60
C LEU A 114 3.65 -15.96 -34.11
N GLU A 115 2.65 -15.84 -33.24
CA GLU A 115 1.69 -16.91 -32.90
C GLU A 115 0.58 -17.01 -33.96
#